data_AF-A0A7J8X7L9-F1
#
_entry.id   AF-A0A7J8X7L9-F1
#
_cell.length_a   1.000
_cell.length_b   1.000
_cell.length_c   1.000
_cell.angle_alpha   90.00
_cell.angle_beta   90.00
_cell.angle_gamma   90.00
#
_symmetry.space_group_name_H-M   'P 1'
#
loop_
_entity.id
_entity.type
_entity.pdbx_description
1 polymer ?
#
loop_
_entity_poly.entity_id
_entity_poly.type
_entity_poly.pdbx_seq_one_letter_code
_entity_poly.pdbx_strand_id
1 'polypeptide(L)'
;MFPEARRCISCMTVYSEWGTSKLRGDLGVEFLTLQISRSIGDVYLKKAEFNREPLYPKFRLREPFRKPILSADPSISVHELQPHDQFVIFASDGLWEHLSNQEAVNIVQNHTRSGSAKRLVKTALQEAAKKREMRYSDLKKIDRGVRRHFHDDITVIVVFLDSNLMSRASSAKGPNLSVRGGGVNFPPNILAPCATPTEPGGT
;
A
#
# COMPACT_ATOMS: atom_id res chain seq x y z
N MET A 1 3.84 -12.51 8.03
CA MET A 1 3.54 -13.59 7.05
C MET A 1 2.54 -14.52 7.74
N PHE A 2 1.28 -14.52 7.31
CA PHE A 2 0.20 -15.28 7.96
C PHE A 2 0.02 -16.66 7.28
N PRO A 3 -0.34 -17.75 7.99
CA PRO A 3 -0.03 -19.11 7.54
C PRO A 3 -0.98 -19.75 6.51
N GLU A 4 -1.97 -19.06 5.95
CA GLU A 4 -3.14 -19.75 5.37
C GLU A 4 -3.42 -19.55 3.88
N ALA A 5 -2.50 -18.99 3.09
CA ALA A 5 -2.63 -18.97 1.63
C ALA A 5 -1.56 -19.82 0.95
N ARG A 6 -1.70 -21.16 0.99
CA ARG A 6 -0.70 -22.11 0.44
C ARG A 6 -0.40 -22.02 -1.07
N ARG A 7 -0.96 -21.04 -1.80
CA ARG A 7 -0.79 -20.85 -3.26
C ARG A 7 -0.71 -19.38 -3.71
N CYS A 8 -0.83 -18.42 -2.78
CA CYS A 8 -0.73 -17.00 -3.04
C CYS A 8 0.44 -16.47 -2.20
N ILE A 9 1.47 -15.95 -2.86
CA ILE A 9 2.70 -15.46 -2.20
C ILE A 9 2.39 -14.30 -1.26
N SER A 10 1.42 -13.47 -1.63
CA SER A 10 1.00 -12.35 -0.80
C SER A 10 -0.30 -11.72 -1.31
N CYS A 11 -1.17 -11.39 -0.37
CA CYS A 11 -2.14 -10.31 -0.52
C CYS A 11 -1.46 -9.06 0.07
N MET A 12 -0.89 -8.21 -0.79
CA MET A 12 -0.23 -6.99 -0.34
C MET A 12 -1.17 -5.81 -0.51
N THR A 13 -1.42 -5.11 0.59
CA THR A 13 -1.79 -3.70 0.53
C THR A 13 -0.53 -2.92 0.13
N VAL A 14 -0.59 -2.23 -1.01
CA VAL A 14 0.33 -1.12 -1.25
C VAL A 14 -0.16 -0.01 -0.31
N TYR A 15 0.53 0.20 0.81
CA TYR A 15 0.21 1.15 1.91
C TYR A 15 -0.70 0.68 3.06
N SER A 16 -0.32 -0.34 3.85
CA SER A 16 -0.50 -0.27 5.31
C SER A 16 0.05 -1.53 6.02
N GLU A 17 1.09 -1.35 6.83
CA GLU A 17 1.27 -2.18 8.02
C GLU A 17 0.51 -1.49 9.15
N TRP A 18 -0.55 -2.13 9.64
CA TRP A 18 -1.31 -1.68 10.80
C TRP A 18 -0.44 -1.76 12.05
N GLY A 19 0.28 -0.68 12.35
CA GLY A 19 0.74 -0.41 13.69
C GLY A 19 -0.38 0.30 14.44
N THR A 20 -1.10 -0.39 15.32
CA THR A 20 -1.88 0.28 16.36
C THR A 20 -0.92 0.89 17.38
N SER A 21 -0.21 1.94 16.99
CA SER A 21 0.35 2.88 17.96
C SER A 21 -0.83 3.65 18.54
N LYS A 22 -1.46 3.07 19.55
CA LYS A 22 -2.18 3.85 20.56
C LYS A 22 -1.10 4.74 21.18
N LEU A 23 -0.95 5.95 20.66
CA LEU A 23 -0.17 7.02 21.28
C LEU A 23 -0.91 7.36 22.59
N ARG A 24 -0.66 6.52 23.59
CA ARG A 24 -1.19 6.67 24.93
C ARG A 24 -0.37 7.81 25.55
N GLY A 25 -0.94 9.01 25.56
CA GLY A 25 -0.83 9.91 26.71
C GLY A 25 0.22 11.01 26.76
N ASP A 26 1.16 11.17 25.82
CA ASP A 26 2.28 12.14 26.03
C ASP A 26 2.41 13.27 25.01
N LEU A 27 1.48 13.44 24.07
CA LEU A 27 1.61 14.46 23.01
C LEU A 27 0.39 15.36 22.77
N GLY A 28 -0.62 15.41 23.65
CA GLY A 28 -1.72 16.39 23.49
C GLY A 28 -2.53 16.33 22.17
N VAL A 29 -2.24 15.36 21.28
CA VAL A 29 -2.87 15.24 19.96
C VAL A 29 -4.15 14.42 20.08
N GLU A 30 -5.18 14.98 20.72
CA GLU A 30 -6.53 14.58 20.38
C GLU A 30 -6.81 15.08 18.94
N PHE A 31 -7.26 14.18 18.05
CA PHE A 31 -7.73 14.44 16.68
C PHE A 31 -6.72 14.46 15.52
N LEU A 32 -5.75 13.53 15.47
CA LEU A 32 -5.42 12.93 14.16
C LEU A 32 -5.55 11.41 14.25
N THR A 33 -6.71 10.89 13.86
CA THR A 33 -6.86 9.45 13.59
C THR A 33 -6.19 9.13 12.26
N LEU A 34 -4.85 9.11 12.25
CA LEU A 34 -4.10 8.61 11.11
C LEU A 34 -4.30 7.10 11.03
N GLN A 35 -4.99 6.64 9.99
CA GLN A 35 -5.15 5.21 9.71
C GLN A 35 -3.86 4.57 9.16
N ILE A 36 -2.89 5.40 8.76
CA ILE A 36 -1.60 4.97 8.19
C ILE A 36 -0.43 5.44 9.05
N SER A 37 0.60 4.60 9.15
CA SER A 37 1.88 4.89 9.83
C SER A 37 3.00 5.28 8.87
N ARG A 38 2.81 5.02 7.57
CA ARG A 38 3.79 5.23 6.51
C ARG A 38 3.11 5.82 5.27
N SER A 39 3.74 6.80 4.63
CA SER A 39 3.26 7.38 3.37
C SER A 39 4.42 7.94 2.53
N ILE A 40 4.23 8.10 1.23
CA ILE A 40 5.08 8.97 0.41
C ILE A 40 4.41 10.36 0.37
N GLY A 41 5.19 11.44 0.45
CA GLY A 41 4.65 12.80 0.58
C GLY A 41 4.46 13.22 2.03
N ASP A 42 3.36 13.90 2.37
CA ASP A 42 2.99 14.37 3.72
C ASP A 42 4.16 14.93 4.54
N VAL A 43 5.03 15.71 3.88
CA VAL A 43 6.29 16.19 4.47
C VAL A 43 6.06 16.98 5.77
N TYR A 44 4.91 17.65 5.87
CA TYR A 44 4.46 18.40 7.04
C TYR A 44 4.17 17.54 8.28
N LEU A 45 4.09 16.21 8.14
CA LEU A 45 3.99 15.23 9.24
C LEU A 45 5.33 14.51 9.50
N LYS A 46 6.35 14.79 8.69
CA LYS A 46 7.66 14.14 8.78
C LYS A 46 8.72 15.09 9.32
N LYS A 47 8.62 16.36 8.94
CA LYS A 47 9.57 17.41 9.29
C LYS A 47 8.80 18.63 9.79
N ALA A 48 9.05 19.02 11.03
CA ALA A 48 8.36 20.13 11.69
C ALA A 48 8.53 21.46 10.93
N GLU A 49 9.66 21.63 10.25
CA GLU A 49 9.96 22.81 9.41
C GLU A 49 8.98 23.00 8.23
N PHE A 50 8.19 21.98 7.87
CA PHE A 50 7.13 22.10 6.84
C PHE A 50 5.73 22.23 7.43
N ASN A 51 5.58 22.12 8.76
CA ASN A 51 4.30 22.33 9.45
C ASN A 51 4.07 23.82 9.73
N ARG A 52 4.11 24.64 8.67
CA ARG A 52 3.94 26.10 8.74
C ARG A 52 3.36 26.62 7.43
N GLU A 53 3.06 27.91 7.37
CA GLU A 53 2.58 28.56 6.15
C GLU A 53 3.59 28.36 5.00
N PRO A 54 3.12 28.10 3.76
CA PRO A 54 1.76 28.27 3.23
C PRO A 54 0.80 27.06 3.42
N LEU A 55 1.12 26.10 4.29
CA LEU A 55 0.23 24.95 4.55
C LEU A 55 -1.14 25.40 5.09
N TYR A 56 -2.22 24.91 4.46
CA TYR A 56 -3.57 25.21 4.91
C TYR A 56 -3.75 24.87 6.40
N PRO A 57 -4.42 25.73 7.19
CA PRO A 57 -4.60 25.53 8.64
C PRO A 57 -5.11 24.15 9.03
N LYS A 58 -5.97 23.53 8.20
CA LYS A 58 -6.52 22.18 8.43
C LYS A 58 -5.48 21.05 8.43
N PHE A 59 -4.31 21.26 7.83
CA PHE A 59 -3.21 20.29 7.78
C PHE A 59 -2.08 20.65 8.74
N ARG A 60 -2.13 21.82 9.39
CA ARG A 60 -1.16 22.21 10.40
C ARG A 60 -1.48 21.52 11.72
N LEU A 61 -0.45 21.00 12.37
CA LEU A 61 -0.55 20.48 13.72
C LEU A 61 -0.44 21.66 14.68
N ARG A 62 -1.27 21.65 15.72
CA ARG A 62 -1.23 22.71 16.74
C ARG A 62 0.05 22.65 17.57
N GLU A 63 0.49 21.44 17.87
CA GLU A 63 1.65 21.19 18.72
C GLU A 63 2.89 20.87 17.86
N PRO A 64 4.04 21.51 18.14
CA PRO A 64 5.30 21.17 17.50
C PRO A 64 5.73 19.74 17.84
N PHE A 65 6.12 18.97 16.82
CA PHE A 65 6.65 17.62 17.00
C PHE A 65 8.16 17.59 16.77
N ARG A 66 8.89 16.85 17.61
CA ARG A 66 10.36 16.70 17.50
C ARG A 66 10.80 15.48 16.69
N LYS A 67 9.91 14.49 16.54
CA LYS A 67 10.16 13.25 15.77
C LYS A 67 9.12 13.10 14.66
N PRO A 68 9.48 12.54 13.49
CA PRO A 68 8.53 12.29 12.41
C PRO A 68 7.33 11.46 12.90
N ILE A 69 6.12 11.90 12.55
CA ILE A 69 4.88 11.17 12.86
C ILE A 69 4.65 10.05 11.84
N LEU A 70 5.00 10.30 10.57
CA LEU A 70 4.96 9.32 9.50
C LEU A 70 6.39 8.97 9.03
N SER A 71 6.58 7.71 8.63
CA SER A 71 7.79 7.30 7.89
C SER A 71 7.50 7.22 6.39
N ALA A 72 8.51 7.47 5.56
CA ALA A 72 8.46 7.18 4.12
C ALA A 72 9.09 5.82 3.77
N ASP A 73 9.68 5.15 4.76
CA ASP A 73 10.43 3.93 4.54
C ASP A 73 9.47 2.76 4.35
N PRO A 74 9.54 2.03 3.23
CA PRO A 74 8.71 0.87 3.01
C PRO A 74 9.16 -0.31 3.87
N SER A 75 8.23 -1.24 4.12
CA SER A 75 8.58 -2.59 4.57
C SER A 75 8.95 -3.41 3.33
N ILE A 76 10.14 -4.04 3.36
CA ILE A 76 10.65 -4.83 2.24
C ILE A 76 10.68 -6.30 2.67
N SER A 77 9.92 -7.13 1.97
CA SER A 77 9.94 -8.58 2.11
C SER A 77 10.47 -9.22 0.83
N VAL A 78 11.25 -10.29 0.99
CA VAL A 78 11.79 -11.08 -0.11
C VAL A 78 11.22 -12.49 0.03
N HIS A 79 10.63 -13.01 -1.05
CA HIS A 79 10.07 -14.35 -1.10
C HIS A 79 10.68 -15.11 -2.28
N GLU A 80 11.27 -16.26 -1.99
CA GLU A 80 11.76 -17.16 -3.03
C GLU A 80 10.58 -17.95 -3.60
N LEU A 81 10.30 -17.70 -4.89
CA LEU A 81 9.18 -18.30 -5.60
C LEU A 81 9.29 -19.84 -5.60
N GLN A 82 8.23 -20.49 -5.13
CA GLN A 82 8.11 -21.93 -5.08
C GLN A 82 7.25 -22.45 -6.24
N PRO A 83 7.42 -23.72 -6.66
CA PRO A 83 6.62 -24.29 -7.75
C PRO A 83 5.09 -24.29 -7.51
N HIS A 84 4.65 -24.20 -6.25
CA HIS A 84 3.25 -24.13 -5.88
C HIS A 84 2.68 -22.71 -5.85
N ASP A 85 3.52 -21.69 -6.05
CA ASP A 85 3.09 -20.30 -6.13
C ASP A 85 2.46 -20.01 -7.49
N GLN A 86 1.17 -19.66 -7.50
CA GLN A 86 0.41 -19.53 -8.74
C GLN A 86 0.18 -18.07 -9.16
N PHE A 87 0.02 -17.18 -8.18
CA PHE A 87 -0.26 -15.77 -8.42
C PHE A 87 0.03 -14.90 -7.19
N VAL A 88 0.06 -13.60 -7.42
CA VAL A 88 0.15 -12.53 -6.41
C VAL A 88 -1.02 -11.57 -6.63
N ILE A 89 -1.67 -11.15 -5.54
CA ILE A 89 -2.72 -10.14 -5.57
C ILE A 89 -2.21 -8.87 -4.88
N PHE A 90 -2.11 -7.78 -5.65
CA PHE A 90 -1.92 -6.44 -5.11
C PHE A 90 -3.26 -5.72 -5.13
N ALA A 91 -3.63 -5.08 -4.02
CA ALA A 91 -4.83 -4.26 -3.99
C ALA A 91 -4.71 -3.09 -3.00
N SER A 92 -5.54 -2.06 -3.19
CA SER A 92 -5.74 -0.99 -2.21
C SER A 92 -6.60 -1.47 -1.04
N ASP A 93 -6.58 -0.74 0.08
CA ASP A 93 -7.39 -1.02 1.27
C ASP A 93 -8.89 -1.14 0.94
N GLY A 94 -9.39 -0.37 -0.02
CA GLY A 94 -10.77 -0.49 -0.49
C GLY A 94 -11.19 -1.90 -0.95
N LEU A 95 -10.26 -2.78 -1.36
CA LEU A 95 -10.60 -4.20 -1.57
C LEU A 95 -10.71 -4.97 -0.25
N TRP A 96 -9.69 -4.82 0.60
CA TRP A 96 -9.51 -5.58 1.84
C TRP A 96 -10.51 -5.20 2.95
N GLU A 97 -11.13 -4.03 2.85
CA GLU A 97 -12.29 -3.64 3.68
C GLU A 97 -13.54 -4.50 3.42
N HIS A 98 -13.62 -5.14 2.25
CA HIS A 98 -14.77 -5.90 1.81
C HIS A 98 -14.51 -7.39 1.63
N LEU A 99 -13.27 -7.81 1.41
CA LEU A 99 -12.88 -9.21 1.21
C LEU A 99 -11.72 -9.59 2.12
N SER A 100 -11.80 -10.78 2.72
CA SER A 100 -10.66 -11.42 3.35
C SER A 100 -9.65 -11.90 2.31
N ASN A 101 -8.41 -12.10 2.76
CA ASN A 101 -7.35 -12.67 1.92
C ASN A 101 -7.77 -14.01 1.31
N GLN A 102 -8.42 -14.88 2.08
CA GLN A 102 -8.82 -16.20 1.61
C GLN A 102 -9.96 -16.13 0.58
N GLU A 103 -10.92 -15.23 0.75
CA GLU A 103 -11.98 -15.02 -0.24
C GLU A 103 -11.40 -14.53 -1.56
N ALA A 104 -10.46 -13.58 -1.52
CA ALA A 104 -9.78 -13.09 -2.73
C ALA A 104 -9.03 -14.22 -3.44
N VAL A 105 -8.27 -15.04 -2.70
CA VAL A 105 -7.57 -16.22 -3.24
C VAL A 105 -8.55 -17.20 -3.87
N ASN A 106 -9.65 -17.53 -3.20
CA ASN A 106 -10.68 -18.44 -3.70
C ASN A 106 -11.33 -17.92 -4.99
N ILE A 107 -11.60 -16.61 -5.08
CA ILE A 107 -12.18 -15.99 -6.28
C ILE A 107 -11.21 -16.13 -7.47
N VAL A 108 -9.92 -15.88 -7.26
CA VAL A 108 -8.92 -15.97 -8.33
C VAL A 108 -8.69 -17.43 -8.75
N GLN A 109 -8.61 -18.36 -7.78
CA GLN A 109 -8.30 -19.75 -8.03
C GLN A 109 -9.43 -20.52 -8.73
N ASN A 110 -10.69 -20.20 -8.42
CA ASN A 110 -11.85 -20.93 -8.94
C ASN A 110 -12.37 -20.41 -10.29
N HIS A 111 -11.68 -19.46 -10.92
CA HIS A 111 -12.10 -18.83 -12.18
C HIS A 111 -10.97 -18.77 -13.20
N THR A 112 -11.34 -18.50 -14.47
CA THR A 112 -10.37 -18.29 -15.55
C THR A 112 -9.46 -17.10 -15.26
N ARG A 113 -8.20 -17.11 -15.72
CA ARG A 113 -7.25 -16.00 -15.49
C ARG A 113 -7.78 -14.66 -16.03
N SER A 114 -8.53 -14.70 -17.13
CA SER A 114 -9.14 -13.52 -17.73
C SER A 114 -10.24 -12.93 -16.84
N GLY A 115 -10.11 -11.65 -16.52
CA GLY A 115 -11.10 -10.90 -15.74
C GLY A 115 -11.02 -11.11 -14.23
N SER A 116 -9.95 -11.67 -13.67
CA SER A 116 -9.84 -11.92 -12.23
C SER A 116 -9.90 -10.64 -11.39
N ALA A 117 -9.16 -9.60 -11.77
CA ALA A 117 -9.23 -8.31 -11.09
C ALA A 117 -10.65 -7.70 -11.15
N LYS A 118 -11.33 -7.81 -12.30
CA LYS A 118 -12.72 -7.33 -12.47
C LYS A 118 -13.69 -8.09 -11.58
N ARG A 119 -13.51 -9.41 -11.40
CA ARG A 119 -14.32 -10.21 -10.48
C ARG A 119 -14.08 -9.80 -9.03
N LEU A 120 -12.82 -9.63 -8.61
CA LEU A 120 -12.48 -9.16 -7.27
C LEU A 120 -13.15 -7.82 -6.96
N VAL A 121 -13.02 -6.83 -7.84
CA VAL A 121 -13.67 -5.52 -7.69
C VAL A 121 -15.21 -5.66 -7.64
N LYS A 122 -15.80 -6.48 -8.52
CA LYS A 122 -17.25 -6.68 -8.54
C LYS A 122 -17.75 -7.30 -7.23
N THR A 123 -17.08 -8.35 -6.74
CA THR A 123 -17.47 -9.01 -5.48
C THR A 123 -17.32 -8.07 -4.30
N ALA A 124 -16.21 -7.30 -4.23
CA ALA A 124 -16.02 -6.31 -3.17
C ALA A 124 -17.12 -5.23 -3.16
N LEU A 125 -17.51 -4.72 -4.34
CA LEU A 125 -18.62 -3.77 -4.45
C LEU A 125 -19.98 -4.40 -4.10
N GLN A 126 -20.19 -5.69 -4.35
CA GLN A 126 -21.41 -6.38 -3.92
C GLN A 126 -21.47 -6.50 -2.39
N GLU A 127 -20.36 -6.84 -1.74
CA GLU A 127 -20.27 -6.86 -0.28
C GLU A 127 -20.41 -5.45 0.33
N ALA A 128 -19.83 -4.43 -0.31
CA ALA A 128 -20.01 -3.04 0.09
C ALA A 128 -21.49 -2.62 0.04
N ALA A 129 -22.19 -2.95 -1.05
CA ALA A 129 -23.61 -2.67 -1.21
C ALA A 129 -24.45 -3.39 -0.14
N LYS A 130 -24.15 -4.66 0.13
CA LYS A 130 -24.81 -5.47 1.14
C LYS A 130 -24.62 -4.90 2.56
N LYS A 131 -23.40 -4.49 2.92
CA LYS A 131 -23.10 -3.83 4.21
C LYS A 131 -23.85 -2.50 4.40
N ARG A 132 -24.22 -1.84 3.30
CA ARG A 132 -24.96 -0.58 3.27
C ARG A 132 -26.46 -0.78 3.01
N GLU A 133 -26.94 -2.02 3.03
CA GLU A 133 -28.35 -2.39 2.79
C GLU A 133 -28.92 -1.81 1.48
N MET A 134 -28.10 -1.75 0.43
CA MET A 134 -28.48 -1.24 -0.88
C MET A 134 -28.17 -2.21 -2.00
N ARG A 135 -28.76 -1.97 -3.18
CA ARG A 135 -28.48 -2.79 -4.36
C ARG A 135 -27.16 -2.37 -4.99
N TYR A 136 -26.43 -3.33 -5.54
CA TYR A 136 -25.22 -3.08 -6.33
C TYR A 136 -25.45 -2.06 -7.47
N SER A 137 -26.63 -2.09 -8.12
CA SER A 137 -27.00 -1.13 -9.16
C SER A 137 -27.07 0.30 -8.65
N ASP A 138 -27.47 0.48 -7.39
CA ASP A 138 -27.69 1.79 -6.78
C ASP A 138 -26.36 2.34 -6.31
N LEU A 139 -25.52 1.49 -5.68
CA LEU A 139 -24.13 1.81 -5.33
C LEU A 139 -23.34 2.34 -6.54
N LYS A 140 -23.50 1.73 -7.72
CA LYS A 140 -22.78 2.12 -8.93
C LYS A 140 -23.22 3.47 -9.52
N LYS A 141 -24.44 3.92 -9.20
CA LYS A 141 -24.99 5.20 -9.67
C LYS A 141 -24.63 6.37 -8.77
N ILE A 142 -23.98 6.12 -7.64
CA ILE A 142 -23.61 7.17 -6.69
C ILE A 142 -22.58 8.12 -7.32
N ASP A 143 -22.87 9.42 -7.24
CA ASP A 143 -22.02 10.47 -7.79
C ASP A 143 -20.67 10.60 -7.06
N ARG A 144 -19.66 11.08 -7.81
CA ARG A 144 -18.25 11.13 -7.39
C ARG A 144 -17.95 12.01 -6.15
N GLY A 145 -18.92 12.76 -5.61
CA GLY A 145 -18.76 13.54 -4.38
C GLY A 145 -19.17 12.82 -3.10
N VAL A 146 -20.20 11.98 -3.16
CA VAL A 146 -20.73 11.27 -1.98
C VAL A 146 -20.31 9.80 -1.94
N ARG A 147 -19.78 9.25 -3.04
CA ARG A 147 -19.34 7.85 -3.17
C ARG A 147 -18.41 7.37 -2.06
N ARG A 148 -17.50 8.22 -1.58
CA ARG A 148 -16.53 7.89 -0.51
C ARG A 148 -17.19 7.57 0.84
N HIS A 149 -18.46 7.94 1.04
CA HIS A 149 -19.20 7.53 2.24
C HIS A 149 -19.67 6.07 2.16
N PHE A 150 -19.66 5.48 0.97
CA PHE A 150 -20.16 4.13 0.73
C PHE A 150 -19.03 3.11 0.59
N HIS A 151 -17.99 3.45 -0.18
CA HIS A 151 -16.79 2.64 -0.36
C HIS A 151 -15.58 3.52 -0.74
N ASP A 152 -14.37 3.07 -0.42
CA ASP A 152 -13.13 3.70 -0.88
C ASP A 152 -12.81 3.33 -2.35
N ASP A 153 -11.80 3.95 -2.94
CA ASP A 153 -11.31 3.59 -4.27
C ASP A 153 -10.67 2.18 -4.26
N ILE A 154 -11.22 1.29 -5.08
CA ILE A 154 -10.75 -0.11 -5.19
C ILE A 154 -9.86 -0.27 -6.41
N THR A 155 -8.59 -0.60 -6.20
CA THR A 155 -7.62 -0.95 -7.25
C THR A 155 -7.12 -2.36 -7.01
N VAL A 156 -7.05 -3.19 -8.06
CA VAL A 156 -6.61 -4.59 -7.97
C VAL A 156 -5.73 -4.94 -9.16
N ILE A 157 -4.59 -5.57 -8.88
CA ILE A 157 -3.68 -6.14 -9.86
C ILE A 157 -3.44 -7.61 -9.48
N VAL A 158 -3.66 -8.52 -10.43
CA VAL A 158 -3.40 -9.95 -10.25
C VAL A 158 -2.26 -10.35 -11.19
N VAL A 159 -1.12 -10.71 -10.62
CA VAL A 159 0.05 -11.19 -11.36
C VAL A 159 0.05 -12.71 -11.29
N PHE A 160 -0.14 -13.37 -12.41
CA PHE A 160 -0.05 -14.81 -12.47
C PHE A 160 1.37 -15.26 -12.81
N LEU A 161 1.85 -16.25 -12.07
CA LEU A 161 3.16 -16.84 -12.25
C LEU A 161 3.03 -18.07 -13.15
N ASP A 162 4.04 -18.29 -13.98
CA ASP A 162 4.14 -19.46 -14.85
C ASP A 162 5.38 -20.25 -14.46
N SER A 163 5.16 -21.33 -13.70
CA SER A 163 6.23 -22.22 -13.23
C SER A 163 6.98 -22.91 -14.37
N ASN A 164 6.35 -23.12 -15.54
CA ASN A 164 6.98 -23.74 -16.71
C ASN A 164 7.93 -22.78 -17.43
N LEU A 165 7.62 -21.49 -17.43
CA LEU A 165 8.56 -20.48 -17.94
C LEU A 165 9.73 -20.27 -16.98
N MET A 166 9.48 -20.37 -15.67
CA MET A 166 10.53 -20.23 -14.65
C MET A 166 11.55 -21.37 -14.65
N SER A 167 11.11 -22.62 -14.85
CA SER A 167 12.02 -23.78 -14.98
C SER A 167 12.89 -23.71 -16.24
N ARG A 168 12.37 -23.14 -17.33
CA ARG A 168 13.12 -22.90 -18.57
C ARG A 168 14.09 -21.73 -18.46
N ALA A 169 13.69 -20.66 -17.76
CA ALA A 169 14.52 -19.47 -17.55
C ALA A 169 15.68 -19.72 -16.57
N SER A 170 15.60 -20.71 -15.70
CA SER A 170 16.71 -21.13 -14.82
C SER A 170 17.71 -22.04 -15.55
N SER A 171 17.31 -22.68 -16.66
CA SER A 171 18.19 -23.48 -17.52
C SER A 171 18.94 -22.63 -18.57
N ALA A 172 18.37 -21.51 -18.99
CA ALA A 172 19.06 -20.52 -19.81
C ALA A 172 19.73 -19.46 -18.92
N LYS A 173 21.02 -19.17 -19.11
CA LYS A 173 21.72 -18.03 -18.47
C LYS A 173 21.18 -16.68 -18.97
N GLY A 174 19.90 -16.39 -18.75
CA GLY A 174 19.29 -15.09 -19.03
C GLY A 174 19.53 -14.12 -17.87
N PRO A 175 19.58 -12.79 -18.12
CA PRO A 175 19.74 -11.82 -17.05
C PRO A 175 18.55 -11.88 -16.09
N ASN A 176 18.82 -11.85 -14.79
CA ASN A 176 17.79 -11.68 -13.77
C ASN A 176 17.00 -10.40 -14.07
N LEU A 177 15.74 -10.54 -14.48
CA LEU A 177 14.88 -9.39 -14.80
C LEU A 177 14.34 -8.81 -13.49
N SER A 178 15.05 -7.85 -12.90
CA SER A 178 14.55 -7.03 -11.80
C SER A 178 13.80 -5.83 -12.38
N VAL A 179 12.48 -5.77 -12.18
CA VAL A 179 11.71 -4.56 -12.47
C VAL A 179 11.79 -3.66 -11.24
N ARG A 180 12.79 -2.77 -11.22
CA ARG A 180 12.91 -1.71 -10.21
C ARG A 180 12.19 -0.47 -10.75
N GLY A 181 11.08 -0.08 -10.09
CA GLY A 181 10.50 1.26 -10.30
C GLY A 181 11.56 2.30 -9.95
N GLY A 182 11.75 3.29 -10.83
CA GLY A 182 12.92 4.17 -10.89
C GLY A 182 13.49 4.60 -9.52
N GLY A 183 14.75 4.24 -9.30
CA GLY A 183 15.56 4.65 -8.16
C GLY A 183 17.03 4.43 -8.51
N VAL A 184 17.80 5.52 -8.51
CA VAL A 184 19.26 5.57 -8.72
C VAL A 184 19.97 4.41 -7.98
N ASN A 185 20.80 3.67 -8.71
CA ASN A 185 21.62 2.60 -8.17
C ASN A 185 22.76 3.22 -7.34
N PHE A 186 22.70 3.11 -6.02
CA PHE A 186 23.85 3.37 -5.17
C PHE A 186 24.61 2.07 -4.90
N PRO A 187 25.94 2.04 -5.01
CA PRO A 187 26.75 0.89 -4.62
C PRO A 187 26.66 0.63 -3.10
N PRO A 188 26.85 -0.63 -2.67
CA PRO A 188 26.43 -1.12 -1.35
C PRO A 188 27.13 -0.52 -0.12
N ASN A 189 28.10 0.39 -0.27
CA ASN A 189 28.95 0.89 0.82
C ASN A 189 29.04 2.42 0.93
N ILE A 190 28.05 3.19 0.46
CA ILE A 190 28.04 4.65 0.65
C ILE A 190 27.08 5.00 1.80
N LEU A 191 27.65 5.44 2.93
CA LEU A 191 26.90 6.21 3.94
C LEU A 191 26.27 7.41 3.22
N ALA A 192 24.97 7.63 3.43
CA ALA A 192 24.24 8.74 2.82
C ALA A 192 25.04 10.05 2.95
N PRO A 193 25.10 10.90 1.91
CA PRO A 193 25.78 12.18 2.04
C PRO A 193 25.01 13.00 3.09
N CYS A 194 25.60 13.17 4.27
CA CYS A 194 25.20 14.24 5.17
C CYS A 194 25.41 15.54 4.40
N ALA A 195 24.33 16.26 4.12
CA ALA A 195 24.42 17.63 3.66
C ALA A 195 25.08 18.44 4.79
N THR A 196 26.36 18.77 4.64
CA THR A 196 27.01 19.76 5.48
C THR A 196 26.38 21.13 5.21
N PRO A 197 26.02 21.91 6.24
CA PRO A 197 25.54 23.28 6.05
C PRO A 197 26.66 24.12 5.43
N THR A 198 26.37 24.79 4.32
CA THR A 198 27.24 25.82 3.76
C THR A 198 27.17 27.06 4.65
N GLU A 199 28.28 27.40 5.30
CA GLU A 199 28.51 28.68 5.96
C GLU A 199 28.34 29.84 4.95
N PRO A 200 27.58 30.90 5.25
CA PRO A 200 27.58 32.11 4.44
C PRO A 200 28.84 32.93 4.75
N GLY A 201 29.75 33.02 3.77
CA GLY A 201 30.90 33.89 3.79
C GLY A 201 30.51 35.37 3.91
N GLY A 202 31.19 36.07 4.82
CA GLY A 202 31.07 37.51 4.99
C GLY A 202 31.85 38.29 3.94
N THR A 203 31.29 39.45 3.61
CA THR A 203 31.97 40.74 3.40
C THR A 203 30.95 41.83 3.70
#